data_AF-A0A904A425-F1
#
_entry.id   AF-A0A904A425-F1
#
_cell.length_a   1.000
_cell.length_b   1.000
_cell.length_c   1.000
_cell.angle_alpha   90.00
_cell.angle_beta   90.00
_cell.angle_gamma   90.00
#
_symmetry.space_group_name_H-M   'P 1'
#
loop_
_entity.id
_entity.type
_entity.pdbx_description
1 polymer ?
#
loop_
_entity_poly.entity_id
_entity_poly.type
_entity_poly.pdbx_seq_one_letter_code
_entity_poly.pdbx_strand_id
1 'polypeptide(L)'
;MGKHDMKRGISQRSSDAGESPKHYASTNLVGKFTQSVRRIVQDVKDEGSPSGMSREELLETNERLRAVRLRLEESYDTAKKALVNLMNKYGDSKSQRNIFNRYPMLKLMIKDVIRLETQYWTLVEIPKQEKLETVPAFVLRACSIMEKSQKSGEGVKTSAKLAEEAAERRERMERLETMTTAQIEQENTQMINDLYRLLKKYTGLRNLIRELKSEYGNSKIYPIFPRYTMLKDMIKDIMHDPDYMEVCHEVDN
;
A
#
# COMPACT_ATOMS: atom_id res chain seq x y z
N MET A 1 -74.05 13.12 -27.25
CA MET A 1 -74.93 12.50 -26.24
C MET A 1 -74.03 12.19 -25.04
N GLY A 2 -74.19 12.69 -23.82
CA GLY A 2 -75.14 13.63 -23.23
C GLY A 2 -74.48 14.33 -22.03
N LYS A 3 -74.97 15.52 -21.72
CA LYS A 3 -74.65 16.37 -20.57
C LYS A 3 -75.26 15.81 -19.27
N HIS A 4 -74.75 16.21 -18.11
CA HIS A 4 -75.47 16.54 -16.85
C HIS A 4 -74.39 16.86 -15.78
N ASP A 5 -74.04 18.12 -15.49
CA ASP A 5 -74.69 19.14 -14.66
C ASP A 5 -74.66 18.95 -13.13
N MET A 6 -73.92 19.87 -12.47
CA MET A 6 -74.30 20.65 -11.28
C MET A 6 -74.38 19.99 -9.88
N LYS A 7 -73.54 20.45 -8.91
CA LYS A 7 -73.89 21.52 -7.95
C LYS A 7 -72.82 21.83 -6.88
N ARG A 8 -72.88 23.11 -6.48
CA ARG A 8 -72.16 23.89 -5.45
C ARG A 8 -72.22 23.31 -4.02
N GLY A 9 -71.19 23.62 -3.23
CA GLY A 9 -71.22 23.69 -1.77
C GLY A 9 -70.09 24.60 -1.26
N ILE A 10 -70.46 25.63 -0.50
CA ILE A 10 -69.60 26.71 0.00
C ILE A 10 -69.13 26.40 1.44
N SER A 11 -67.85 26.70 1.72
CA SER A 11 -67.23 27.15 2.97
C SER A 11 -67.56 26.45 4.30
N GLN A 12 -66.53 25.86 4.92
CA GLN A 12 -66.28 26.05 6.35
C GLN A 12 -64.78 26.04 6.64
N ARG A 13 -64.39 26.95 7.53
CA ARG A 13 -63.05 27.40 7.90
C ARG A 13 -62.62 26.64 9.15
N SER A 14 -61.45 26.02 9.14
CA SER A 14 -60.69 25.74 10.36
C SER A 14 -59.20 25.63 10.03
N SER A 15 -58.49 26.64 10.54
CA SER A 15 -57.06 26.66 10.84
C SER A 15 -56.54 25.36 11.46
N ASP A 16 -55.43 24.83 10.97
CA ASP A 16 -54.20 24.83 11.77
C ASP A 16 -52.96 24.61 10.89
N ALA A 17 -51.88 25.25 11.31
CA ALA A 17 -50.60 25.29 10.62
C ALA A 17 -49.79 24.01 10.85
N GLY A 18 -49.04 23.60 9.83
CA GLY A 18 -48.10 22.46 9.91
C GLY A 18 -47.07 22.54 8.80
N GLU A 19 -46.33 23.64 8.77
CA GLU A 19 -45.22 23.87 7.85
C GLU A 19 -44.10 22.85 8.13
N SER A 20 -43.68 22.12 7.10
CA SER A 20 -42.60 21.13 7.19
C SER A 20 -41.27 21.81 7.53
N PRO A 21 -40.38 21.21 8.36
CA PRO A 21 -39.16 21.86 8.78
C PRO A 21 -38.20 22.00 7.60
N LYS A 22 -37.92 23.24 7.21
CA LYS A 22 -36.75 23.59 6.40
C LYS A 22 -35.51 23.06 7.11
N HIS A 23 -34.69 22.31 6.38
CA HIS A 23 -33.33 21.96 6.77
C HIS A 23 -32.57 23.24 7.13
N TYR A 24 -32.49 23.57 8.42
CA TYR A 24 -31.50 24.51 8.92
C TYR A 24 -30.15 23.81 8.74
N ALA A 25 -29.41 24.25 7.73
CA ALA A 25 -27.97 24.08 7.73
C ALA A 25 -27.44 24.78 8.99
N SER A 26 -27.30 24.00 10.08
CA SER A 26 -26.60 24.41 11.28
C SER A 26 -25.17 24.74 10.87
N THR A 27 -24.93 26.01 10.60
CA THR A 27 -23.60 26.54 10.34
C THR A 27 -22.82 26.41 11.63
N ASN A 28 -21.89 25.45 11.67
CA ASN A 28 -21.04 25.15 12.81
C ASN A 28 -19.98 26.27 13.03
N LEU A 29 -20.44 27.51 13.20
CA LEU A 29 -19.67 28.75 13.30
C LEU A 29 -18.70 28.71 14.47
N VAL A 30 -19.11 28.13 15.61
CA VAL A 30 -18.25 27.97 16.80
C VAL A 30 -17.11 26.99 16.51
N GLY A 31 -17.36 25.91 15.76
CA GLY A 31 -16.32 24.98 15.32
C GLY A 31 -15.34 25.62 14.33
N LYS A 32 -15.84 26.43 13.39
CA LYS A 32 -15.00 27.19 12.45
C LYS A 32 -14.16 28.25 13.16
N PHE A 33 -14.73 28.96 14.12
CA PHE A 33 -14.03 30.00 14.88
C PHE A 33 -12.93 29.40 15.77
N THR A 34 -13.23 28.30 16.47
CA THR A 34 -12.22 27.61 17.30
C THR A 34 -11.10 27.01 16.45
N GLN A 35 -11.38 26.53 15.24
CA GLN A 35 -10.32 26.11 14.31
C GLN A 35 -9.50 27.26 13.76
N SER A 36 -10.12 28.37 13.39
CA SER A 36 -9.38 29.57 12.97
C SER A 36 -8.45 30.07 14.07
N VAL A 37 -8.89 30.06 15.34
CA VAL A 37 -8.04 30.43 16.48
C VAL A 37 -6.89 29.45 16.69
N ARG A 38 -7.13 28.13 16.61
CA ARG A 38 -6.04 27.13 16.69
C ARG A 38 -5.00 27.34 15.59
N ARG A 39 -5.44 27.62 14.36
CA ARG A 39 -4.56 27.91 13.22
C ARG A 39 -3.71 29.14 13.47
N ILE A 40 -4.30 30.25 13.93
CA ILE A 40 -3.57 31.48 14.25
C ILE A 40 -2.54 31.26 15.37
N VAL A 41 -2.92 30.55 16.44
CA VAL A 41 -1.98 30.23 17.54
C VAL A 41 -0.83 29.36 17.05
N GLN A 42 -1.10 28.47 16.09
CA GLN A 42 -0.09 27.62 15.50
C GLN A 42 0.84 28.41 14.58
N ASP A 43 0.31 29.29 13.72
CA ASP A 43 1.10 30.15 12.83
C ASP A 43 2.04 31.07 13.64
N VAL A 44 1.63 31.50 14.84
CA VAL A 44 2.48 32.27 15.77
C VAL A 44 3.59 31.42 16.39
N LYS A 45 3.39 30.10 16.53
CA LYS A 45 4.37 29.14 17.06
C LYS A 45 5.23 28.50 15.96
N ASP A 46 4.88 28.68 14.70
CA ASP A 46 5.58 28.06 13.57
C ASP A 46 6.79 28.93 13.22
N GLU A 47 7.96 28.55 13.75
CA GLU A 47 9.24 29.22 13.45
C GLU A 47 9.74 28.94 12.02
N GLY A 48 8.97 28.19 11.24
CA GLY A 48 9.33 27.73 9.91
C GLY A 48 10.02 26.36 9.94
N SER A 49 10.19 25.79 8.75
CA SER A 49 10.79 24.47 8.59
C SER A 49 12.33 24.60 8.63
N PRO A 50 13.06 23.66 9.27
CA PRO A 50 14.52 23.68 9.29
C PRO A 50 15.17 23.73 7.90
N SER A 51 14.51 23.12 6.90
CA SER A 51 14.95 23.12 5.50
C SER A 51 14.57 24.36 4.71
N GLY A 52 13.70 25.23 5.25
CA GLY A 52 13.12 26.36 4.53
C GLY A 52 12.01 25.98 3.54
N MET A 53 11.63 24.70 3.47
CA MET A 53 10.48 24.24 2.70
C MET A 53 9.17 24.85 3.20
N SER A 54 8.28 25.17 2.27
CA SER A 54 6.95 25.64 2.59
C SER A 54 6.09 24.53 3.21
N ARG A 55 5.05 24.92 3.93
CA ARG A 55 4.06 23.99 4.49
C ARG A 55 3.43 23.11 3.41
N GLU A 56 3.15 23.66 2.23
CA GLU A 56 2.53 22.94 1.13
C GLU A 56 3.45 21.83 0.60
N GLU A 57 4.73 22.14 0.37
CA GLU A 57 5.73 21.15 -0.08
C GLU A 57 5.94 20.03 0.95
N LEU A 58 5.91 20.35 2.24
CA LEU A 58 6.01 19.36 3.31
C LEU A 58 4.79 18.43 3.37
N LEU A 59 3.59 18.98 3.18
CA LEU A 59 2.35 18.19 3.11
C LEU A 59 2.32 17.30 1.86
N GLU A 60 2.73 17.82 0.71
CA GLU A 60 2.84 17.05 -0.52
C GLU A 60 3.83 15.90 -0.34
N THR A 61 5.01 16.17 0.21
CA THR A 61 6.02 15.14 0.50
C THR A 61 5.47 14.07 1.45
N ASN A 62 4.73 14.46 2.50
CA ASN A 62 4.11 13.53 3.44
C ASN A 62 3.12 12.58 2.73
N GLU A 63 2.25 13.14 1.89
CA GLU A 63 1.25 12.39 1.12
C GLU A 63 1.92 11.37 0.19
N ARG A 64 2.95 11.80 -0.54
CA ARG A 64 3.72 10.96 -1.47
C ARG A 64 4.39 9.79 -0.76
N LEU A 65 5.10 10.06 0.34
CA LEU A 65 5.77 9.03 1.14
C LEU A 65 4.79 7.97 1.64
N ARG A 66 3.61 8.38 2.12
CA ARG A 66 2.60 7.44 2.64
C ARG A 66 1.93 6.63 1.55
N ALA A 67 1.57 7.24 0.42
CA ALA A 67 0.99 6.52 -0.70
C ALA A 67 1.94 5.43 -1.22
N VAL A 68 3.22 5.75 -1.32
CA VAL A 68 4.26 4.82 -1.79
C VAL A 68 4.51 3.72 -0.75
N ARG A 69 4.58 4.08 0.53
CA ARG A 69 4.72 3.11 1.63
C ARG A 69 3.63 2.04 1.58
N LEU A 70 2.35 2.44 1.55
CA LEU A 70 1.22 1.50 1.52
C LEU A 70 1.34 0.50 0.37
N ARG A 71 1.61 0.99 -0.84
CA ARG A 71 1.74 0.15 -2.03
C ARG A 71 2.96 -0.78 -1.97
N LEU A 72 4.06 -0.30 -1.40
CA LEU A 72 5.26 -1.09 -1.22
C LEU A 72 5.06 -2.19 -0.18
N GLU A 73 4.38 -1.89 0.92
CA GLU A 73 4.00 -2.87 1.96
C GLU A 73 3.16 -4.00 1.35
N GLU A 74 2.13 -3.69 0.55
CA GLU A 74 1.32 -4.74 -0.13
C GLU A 74 2.16 -5.66 -1.04
N SER A 75 3.11 -5.08 -1.78
CA SER A 75 4.02 -5.84 -2.65
C SER A 75 5.01 -6.67 -1.84
N TYR A 76 5.50 -6.12 -0.74
CA TYR A 76 6.39 -6.77 0.20
C TYR A 76 5.72 -7.96 0.86
N ASP A 77 4.52 -7.81 1.40
CA ASP A 77 3.76 -8.89 2.02
C ASP A 77 3.47 -10.00 1.03
N THR A 78 3.16 -9.66 -0.22
CA THR A 78 2.97 -10.63 -1.29
C THR A 78 4.23 -11.46 -1.56
N ALA A 79 5.39 -10.80 -1.66
CA ALA A 79 6.68 -11.48 -1.84
C ALA A 79 7.08 -12.32 -0.62
N LYS A 80 6.99 -11.75 0.60
CA LYS A 80 7.24 -12.41 1.88
C LYS A 80 6.40 -13.68 2.00
N LYS A 81 5.08 -13.56 1.82
CA LYS A 81 4.15 -14.69 1.93
C LYS A 81 4.44 -15.78 0.91
N ALA A 82 4.81 -15.44 -0.32
CA ALA A 82 5.16 -16.44 -1.33
C ALA A 82 6.43 -17.21 -0.97
N LEU A 83 7.46 -16.52 -0.48
CA LEU A 83 8.70 -17.14 -0.04
C LEU A 83 8.49 -17.98 1.22
N VAL A 84 7.80 -17.48 2.25
CA VAL A 84 7.45 -18.28 3.45
C VAL A 84 6.62 -19.52 3.08
N ASN A 85 5.67 -19.39 2.15
CA ASN A 85 4.89 -20.55 1.68
C ASN A 85 5.73 -21.57 0.90
N LEU A 86 6.70 -21.14 0.10
CA LEU A 86 7.67 -22.04 -0.55
C LEU A 86 8.37 -22.92 0.47
N MET A 87 8.76 -22.31 1.59
CA MET A 87 9.54 -22.91 2.66
C MET A 87 8.74 -23.94 3.44
N ASN A 88 7.52 -23.57 3.82
CA ASN A 88 6.58 -24.48 4.47
C ASN A 88 6.29 -25.69 3.58
N LYS A 89 5.93 -25.45 2.30
CA LYS A 89 5.69 -26.53 1.32
C LYS A 89 6.93 -27.41 1.10
N TYR A 90 8.13 -26.83 1.12
CA TYR A 90 9.37 -27.59 1.00
C TYR A 90 9.62 -28.46 2.23
N GLY A 91 9.38 -27.93 3.43
CA GLY A 91 9.37 -28.68 4.69
C GLY A 91 8.47 -29.90 4.62
N ASP A 92 7.20 -29.69 4.26
CA ASP A 92 6.19 -30.75 4.12
C ASP A 92 6.58 -31.79 3.08
N SER A 93 7.19 -31.37 1.96
CA SER A 93 7.63 -32.26 0.89
C SER A 93 8.64 -33.32 1.35
N LYS A 94 9.36 -33.08 2.46
CA LYS A 94 10.35 -34.04 3.00
C LYS A 94 9.71 -35.34 3.48
N SER A 95 8.40 -35.34 3.77
CA SER A 95 7.64 -36.56 4.06
C SER A 95 7.55 -37.51 2.86
N GLN A 96 7.68 -36.99 1.63
CA GLN A 96 7.61 -37.78 0.40
C GLN A 96 8.96 -38.40 0.07
N ARG A 97 9.09 -39.71 0.32
CA ARG A 97 10.32 -40.47 0.03
C ARG A 97 10.51 -40.76 -1.46
N ASN A 98 9.42 -40.89 -2.22
CA ASN A 98 9.49 -41.17 -3.66
C ASN A 98 9.85 -39.90 -4.45
N ILE A 99 11.00 -39.92 -5.12
CA ILE A 99 11.52 -38.80 -5.91
C ILE A 99 10.57 -38.42 -7.05
N PHE A 100 9.92 -39.40 -7.69
CA PHE A 100 8.97 -39.14 -8.78
C PHE A 100 7.71 -38.42 -8.32
N ASN A 101 7.33 -38.59 -7.05
CA ASN A 101 6.21 -37.86 -6.45
C ASN A 101 6.65 -36.51 -5.88
N ARG A 102 7.87 -36.43 -5.32
CA ARG A 102 8.38 -35.19 -4.72
C ARG A 102 8.84 -34.17 -5.77
N TYR A 103 9.45 -34.62 -6.87
CA TYR A 103 9.89 -33.77 -7.97
C TYR A 103 8.79 -32.82 -8.50
N PRO A 104 7.58 -33.29 -8.85
CA PRO A 104 6.51 -32.39 -9.29
C PRO A 104 6.07 -31.41 -8.19
N MET A 105 6.14 -31.77 -6.90
CA MET A 105 5.86 -30.83 -5.80
C MET A 105 6.88 -29.69 -5.78
N LEU A 106 8.18 -30.00 -5.85
CA LEU A 106 9.25 -28.99 -5.89
C LEU A 106 9.07 -28.04 -7.08
N LYS A 107 8.74 -28.61 -8.25
CA LYS A 107 8.45 -27.84 -9.44
C LYS A 107 7.27 -26.90 -9.24
N LEU A 108 6.17 -27.38 -8.64
CA LEU A 108 4.97 -26.57 -8.42
C LEU A 108 5.21 -25.42 -7.44
N MET A 109 5.85 -25.67 -6.31
CA MET A 109 6.12 -24.62 -5.32
C MET A 109 7.06 -23.53 -5.88
N ILE A 110 8.08 -23.90 -6.68
CA ILE A 110 8.92 -22.91 -7.37
C ILE A 110 8.09 -22.13 -8.41
N LYS A 111 7.23 -22.81 -9.17
CA LYS A 111 6.34 -22.16 -10.15
C LYS A 111 5.39 -21.15 -9.51
N ASP A 112 4.89 -21.43 -8.31
CA ASP A 112 4.01 -20.50 -7.57
C ASP A 112 4.72 -19.17 -7.27
N VAL A 113 6.00 -19.23 -6.87
CA VAL A 113 6.81 -18.06 -6.53
C VAL A 113 7.23 -17.29 -7.78
N ILE A 114 7.83 -17.95 -8.78
CA ILE A 114 8.31 -17.27 -9.99
C ILE A 114 7.18 -16.66 -10.83
N ARG A 115 5.92 -17.10 -10.60
CA ARG A 115 4.74 -16.50 -11.23
C ARG A 115 4.62 -15.02 -10.88
N LEU A 116 5.03 -14.61 -9.69
CA LEU A 116 5.06 -13.20 -9.27
C LEU A 116 5.94 -12.33 -10.18
N GLU A 117 7.04 -12.87 -10.69
CA GLU A 117 7.93 -12.19 -11.65
C GLU A 117 7.45 -12.30 -13.11
N THR A 118 6.40 -13.07 -13.39
CA THR A 118 5.77 -13.11 -14.72
C THR A 118 4.50 -12.26 -14.80
N GLN A 119 3.88 -12.00 -13.65
CA GLN A 119 2.72 -11.12 -13.51
C GLN A 119 3.22 -9.74 -13.10
N TYR A 120 3.63 -8.94 -14.08
CA TYR A 120 4.26 -7.63 -13.88
C TYR A 120 3.44 -6.63 -13.04
N TRP A 121 2.14 -6.89 -12.85
CA TRP A 121 1.24 -6.10 -12.00
C TRP A 121 1.27 -6.48 -10.51
N THR A 122 1.80 -7.66 -10.16
CA THR A 122 1.75 -8.19 -8.79
C THR A 122 2.84 -7.62 -7.90
N LEU A 123 3.96 -7.19 -8.49
CA LEU A 123 5.14 -6.68 -7.77
C LEU A 123 5.57 -5.34 -8.35
N VAL A 124 5.84 -4.35 -7.49
CA VAL A 124 6.33 -3.04 -7.91
C VAL A 124 7.78 -3.07 -8.39
N GLU A 125 8.08 -2.23 -9.38
CA GLU A 125 9.44 -1.99 -9.81
C GLU A 125 10.06 -0.80 -9.09
N ILE A 126 11.27 -1.00 -8.55
CA ILE A 126 12.01 -0.01 -7.79
C ILE A 126 13.34 0.24 -8.49
N PRO A 127 13.78 1.51 -8.58
CA PRO A 127 15.12 1.84 -9.07
C PRO A 127 16.22 1.23 -8.21
N LYS A 128 17.40 1.01 -8.82
CA LYS A 128 18.62 0.81 -8.04
C LYS A 128 19.10 2.16 -7.50
N GLN A 129 19.55 2.18 -6.24
CA GLN A 129 20.21 3.35 -5.66
C GLN A 129 21.56 3.58 -6.32
N GLU A 130 21.87 4.82 -6.69
CA GLU A 130 23.16 5.18 -7.26
C GLU A 130 24.21 5.37 -6.15
N LYS A 131 25.49 5.10 -6.45
CA LYS A 131 26.56 5.09 -5.43
C LYS A 131 26.72 6.40 -4.66
N LEU A 132 26.41 7.53 -5.28
CA LEU A 132 26.54 8.88 -4.70
C LEU A 132 25.18 9.47 -4.29
N GLU A 133 24.09 8.71 -4.45
CA GLU A 133 22.74 9.18 -4.16
C GLU A 133 22.45 9.10 -2.65
N THR A 134 22.06 10.23 -2.07
CA THR A 134 21.65 10.28 -0.67
C THR A 134 20.36 9.49 -0.45
N VAL A 135 20.16 8.98 0.76
CA VAL A 135 18.95 8.21 1.11
C VAL A 135 17.65 8.98 0.80
N PRO A 136 17.50 10.27 1.19
CA PRO A 136 16.30 11.04 0.83
C PRO A 136 16.07 11.16 -0.68
N ALA A 137 17.14 11.41 -1.46
CA ALA A 137 17.03 11.53 -2.91
C ALA A 137 16.58 10.21 -3.56
N PHE A 138 17.15 9.10 -3.11
CA PHE A 138 16.77 7.76 -3.56
C PHE A 138 15.30 7.44 -3.27
N VAL A 139 14.85 7.70 -2.04
CA VAL A 139 13.45 7.45 -1.64
C VAL A 139 12.49 8.29 -2.47
N LEU A 140 12.74 9.59 -2.63
CA LEU A 140 11.87 10.47 -3.42
C LEU A 140 11.86 10.11 -4.91
N ARG A 141 12.97 9.61 -5.45
CA ARG A 141 13.03 9.08 -6.82
C ARG A 141 12.22 7.79 -6.95
N ALA A 142 12.29 6.88 -5.98
CA ALA A 142 11.44 5.70 -5.92
C ALA A 142 9.95 6.09 -5.88
N CYS A 143 9.58 7.08 -5.06
CA CYS A 143 8.21 7.64 -5.04
C CYS A 143 7.78 8.10 -6.43
N SER A 144 8.61 8.91 -7.09
CA SER A 144 8.32 9.48 -8.41
C SER A 144 8.12 8.41 -9.50
N ILE A 145 8.88 7.31 -9.44
CA ILE A 145 8.74 6.17 -10.37
C ILE A 145 7.46 5.39 -10.07
N MET A 146 7.18 5.14 -8.79
CA MET A 146 5.99 4.41 -8.38
C MET A 146 4.72 5.18 -8.74
N GLU A 147 4.67 6.49 -8.53
CA GLU A 147 3.57 7.35 -8.97
C GLU A 147 3.29 7.24 -10.48
N LYS A 148 4.34 7.29 -11.32
CA LYS A 148 4.20 7.18 -12.79
C LYS A 148 3.78 5.79 -13.26
N SER A 149 4.14 4.74 -12.51
CA SER A 149 3.77 3.36 -12.82
C SER A 149 2.32 3.01 -12.42
N GLN A 150 1.51 3.97 -11.98
CA GLN A 150 0.06 3.81 -11.82
C GLN A 150 -0.61 3.56 -13.19
N LYS A 151 -0.58 2.32 -13.70
CA LYS A 151 -1.52 1.88 -14.74
C LYS A 151 -1.98 0.43 -14.55
N SER A 152 -3.32 0.30 -14.50
CA SER A 152 -4.14 -0.81 -15.02
C SER A 152 -4.11 -2.18 -14.30
N GLY A 153 -3.55 -2.29 -13.10
CA GLY A 153 -3.41 -3.59 -12.42
C GLY A 153 -3.89 -3.65 -10.98
N GLU A 154 -4.30 -2.54 -10.36
CA GLU A 154 -4.97 -2.59 -9.05
C GLU A 154 -6.21 -3.46 -9.22
N GLY A 155 -6.16 -4.69 -8.72
CA GLY A 155 -7.33 -5.54 -8.59
C GLY A 155 -8.43 -4.71 -7.95
N VAL A 156 -9.67 -4.89 -8.42
CA VAL A 156 -10.84 -4.11 -8.02
C VAL A 156 -10.86 -3.96 -6.50
N LYS A 157 -10.36 -2.83 -5.99
CA LYS A 157 -10.46 -2.51 -4.56
C LYS A 157 -11.95 -2.45 -4.27
N THR A 158 -12.38 -3.16 -3.23
CA THR A 158 -13.78 -3.10 -2.82
C THR A 158 -14.12 -1.65 -2.48
N SER A 159 -15.36 -1.24 -2.73
CA SER A 159 -15.84 0.09 -2.36
C SER A 159 -15.58 0.40 -0.87
N ALA A 160 -15.61 -0.63 -0.02
CA ALA A 160 -15.25 -0.55 1.40
C ALA A 160 -13.78 -0.14 1.61
N LYS A 161 -12.82 -0.80 0.95
CA LYS A 161 -11.38 -0.49 1.09
C LYS A 161 -11.05 0.92 0.60
N LEU A 162 -11.70 1.37 -0.49
CA LEU A 162 -11.55 2.75 -0.97
C LEU A 162 -12.13 3.79 -0.01
N ALA A 163 -13.25 3.49 0.64
CA ALA A 163 -13.86 4.37 1.63
C ALA A 163 -13.01 4.47 2.90
N GLU A 164 -12.42 3.36 3.34
CA GLU A 164 -11.49 3.31 4.47
C GLU A 164 -10.21 4.12 4.18
N GLU A 165 -9.55 3.88 3.05
CA GLU A 165 -8.36 4.65 2.62
C GLU A 165 -8.66 6.17 2.51
N ALA A 166 -9.88 6.53 2.11
CA ALA A 166 -10.31 7.93 2.04
C ALA A 166 -10.59 8.55 3.43
N ALA A 167 -11.15 7.77 4.35
CA ALA A 167 -11.39 8.21 5.72
C ALA A 167 -10.08 8.41 6.49
N GLU A 168 -9.15 7.45 6.41
CA GLU A 168 -7.82 7.55 7.01
C GLU A 168 -7.03 8.74 6.45
N ARG A 169 -7.11 8.97 5.13
CA ARG A 169 -6.51 10.14 4.50
C ARG A 169 -7.09 11.43 5.05
N ARG A 170 -8.41 11.51 5.28
CA ARG A 170 -9.05 12.71 5.83
C ARG A 170 -8.63 12.97 7.27
N GLU A 171 -8.71 11.96 8.13
CA GLU A 171 -8.30 12.07 9.54
C GLU A 171 -6.83 12.50 9.66
N ARG A 172 -5.97 11.94 8.81
CA ARG A 172 -4.56 12.32 8.74
C ARG A 172 -4.38 13.79 8.37
N MET A 173 -5.08 14.26 7.34
CA MET A 173 -4.98 15.67 6.92
C MET A 173 -5.42 16.61 8.04
N GLU A 174 -6.51 16.29 8.74
CA GLU A 174 -6.97 17.05 9.92
C GLU A 174 -5.92 17.06 11.05
N ARG A 175 -5.21 15.96 11.30
CA ARG A 175 -4.10 15.93 12.26
C ARG A 175 -2.95 16.84 11.80
N LEU A 176 -2.53 16.73 10.54
CA LEU A 176 -1.43 17.52 9.98
C LEU A 176 -1.72 19.03 10.02
N GLU A 177 -2.99 19.45 9.87
CA GLU A 177 -3.42 20.84 10.03
C GLU A 177 -3.06 21.44 11.40
N THR A 178 -2.95 20.61 12.43
CA THR A 178 -2.63 21.05 13.80
C THR A 178 -1.13 21.01 14.14
N MET A 179 -0.28 20.54 13.22
CA MET A 179 1.18 20.41 13.41
C MET A 179 1.94 21.62 12.85
N THR A 180 3.09 21.97 13.45
CA THR A 180 4.03 22.97 12.87
C THR A 180 4.73 22.41 11.63
N THR A 181 5.29 23.27 10.79
CA THR A 181 6.12 22.84 9.66
C THR A 181 7.32 22.00 10.08
N ALA A 182 8.01 22.38 11.17
CA ALA A 182 9.12 21.59 11.73
C ALA A 182 8.71 20.16 12.14
N GLN A 183 7.52 19.99 12.74
CA GLN A 183 7.01 18.67 13.11
C GLN A 183 6.67 17.82 11.88
N ILE A 184 6.10 18.42 10.83
CA ILE A 184 5.81 17.72 9.56
C ILE A 184 7.12 17.31 8.87
N GLU A 185 8.13 18.18 8.86
CA GLU A 185 9.45 17.87 8.30
C GLU A 185 10.14 16.72 9.06
N GLN A 186 10.05 16.72 10.39
CA GLN A 186 10.55 15.63 11.21
C GLN A 186 9.83 14.30 10.91
N GLU A 187 8.50 14.32 10.78
CA GLU A 187 7.73 13.14 10.39
C GLU A 187 8.12 12.63 9.00
N ASN A 188 8.30 13.53 8.02
CA ASN A 188 8.77 13.18 6.68
C ASN A 188 10.17 12.55 6.72
N THR A 189 11.07 13.09 7.52
CA THR A 189 12.43 12.54 7.69
C THR A 189 12.39 11.13 8.26
N GLN A 190 11.54 10.88 9.27
CA GLN A 190 11.34 9.55 9.82
C GLN A 190 10.77 8.59 8.78
N MET A 191 9.73 9.00 8.05
CA MET A 191 9.13 8.20 6.99
C MET A 191 10.10 7.89 5.86
N ILE A 192 10.99 8.81 5.50
CA ILE A 192 12.05 8.57 4.51
C ILE A 192 12.96 7.42 4.97
N ASN A 193 13.38 7.44 6.23
CA ASN A 193 14.24 6.38 6.78
C ASN A 193 13.51 5.02 6.85
N ASP A 194 12.25 5.02 7.26
CA ASP A 194 11.44 3.81 7.35
C ASP A 194 11.17 3.22 5.96
N LEU A 195 10.80 4.06 5.01
CA LEU A 195 10.58 3.66 3.63
C LEU A 195 11.88 3.18 2.98
N TYR A 196 13.03 3.76 3.29
CA TYR A 196 14.32 3.26 2.83
C TYR A 196 14.59 1.82 3.29
N ARG A 197 14.35 1.51 4.58
CA ARG A 197 14.49 0.15 5.10
C ARG A 197 13.54 -0.82 4.41
N LEU A 198 12.29 -0.42 4.21
CA LEU A 198 11.29 -1.23 3.49
C LEU A 198 11.70 -1.48 2.03
N LEU A 199 12.17 -0.45 1.32
CA LEU A 199 12.70 -0.57 -0.05
C LEU A 199 13.85 -1.57 -0.12
N LYS A 200 14.76 -1.56 0.86
CA LYS A 200 15.87 -2.50 0.96
C LYS A 200 15.40 -3.94 1.14
N LYS A 201 14.54 -4.20 2.14
CA LYS A 201 13.98 -5.53 2.41
C LYS A 201 13.24 -6.09 1.20
N TYR A 202 12.34 -5.30 0.63
CA TYR A 202 11.60 -5.70 -0.56
C TYR A 202 12.51 -5.96 -1.77
N THR A 203 13.54 -5.13 -1.98
CA THR A 203 14.50 -5.35 -3.06
C THR A 203 15.24 -6.68 -2.89
N GLY A 204 15.62 -7.04 -1.65
CA GLY A 204 16.22 -8.34 -1.33
C GLY A 204 15.32 -9.50 -1.75
N LEU A 205 14.08 -9.52 -1.24
CA LEU A 205 13.10 -10.55 -1.60
C LEU A 205 12.85 -10.63 -3.11
N ARG A 206 12.77 -9.47 -3.79
CA ARG A 206 12.54 -9.43 -5.24
C ARG A 206 13.73 -9.98 -6.04
N ASN A 207 14.95 -9.77 -5.58
CA ASN A 207 16.14 -10.37 -6.19
C ASN A 207 16.11 -11.89 -6.08
N LEU A 208 15.76 -12.44 -4.91
CA LEU A 208 15.60 -13.88 -4.72
C LEU A 208 14.58 -14.50 -5.69
N ILE A 209 13.43 -13.85 -5.88
CA ILE A 209 12.41 -14.33 -6.83
C ILE A 209 12.92 -14.28 -8.28
N ARG A 210 13.67 -13.23 -8.65
CA ARG A 210 14.27 -13.08 -9.99
C ARG A 210 15.33 -14.13 -10.28
N GLU A 211 16.21 -14.39 -9.31
CA GLU A 211 17.25 -15.40 -9.39
C GLU A 211 16.63 -16.80 -9.47
N LEU A 212 15.66 -17.11 -8.61
CA LEU A 212 14.90 -18.35 -8.67
C LEU A 212 14.25 -18.58 -10.04
N LYS A 213 13.67 -17.54 -10.65
CA LYS A 213 13.09 -17.61 -11.99
C LYS A 213 14.14 -17.92 -13.05
N SER A 214 15.30 -17.27 -12.99
CA SER A 214 16.42 -17.48 -13.90
C SER A 214 16.94 -18.92 -13.79
N GLU A 215 17.27 -19.37 -12.59
CA GLU A 215 17.80 -20.70 -12.31
C GLU A 215 16.80 -21.79 -12.66
N TYR A 216 15.53 -21.61 -12.30
CA TYR A 216 14.47 -22.54 -12.68
C TYR A 216 14.33 -22.64 -14.21
N GLY A 217 14.45 -21.51 -14.92
CA GLY A 217 14.50 -21.46 -16.38
C GLY A 217 15.65 -22.29 -16.94
N ASN A 218 16.87 -22.04 -16.46
CA ASN A 218 18.09 -22.73 -16.87
C ASN A 218 18.04 -24.23 -16.55
N SER A 219 17.39 -24.63 -15.45
CA SER A 219 17.26 -26.03 -15.06
C SER A 219 16.49 -26.89 -16.07
N LYS A 220 15.69 -26.28 -16.96
CA LYS A 220 14.78 -27.00 -17.86
C LYS A 220 15.49 -27.88 -18.88
N ILE A 221 16.76 -27.61 -19.17
CA ILE A 221 17.56 -28.40 -20.12
C ILE A 221 17.96 -29.76 -19.54
N TYR A 222 17.90 -29.92 -18.21
CA TYR A 222 18.38 -31.12 -17.53
C TYR A 222 17.28 -32.17 -17.35
N PRO A 223 17.63 -33.46 -17.42
CA PRO A 223 16.70 -34.56 -17.13
C PRO A 223 16.31 -34.60 -15.64
N ILE A 224 15.30 -35.40 -15.30
CA ILE A 224 14.64 -35.39 -13.99
C ILE A 224 15.63 -35.54 -12.82
N PHE A 225 16.60 -36.45 -12.89
CA PHE A 225 17.47 -36.74 -11.74
C PHE A 225 18.43 -35.58 -11.39
N PRO A 226 19.27 -35.05 -12.31
CA PRO A 226 20.07 -33.85 -12.02
C PRO A 226 19.19 -32.67 -11.65
N ARG A 227 18.09 -32.48 -12.39
CA ARG A 227 17.18 -31.35 -12.18
C ARG A 227 16.53 -31.39 -10.80
N TYR A 228 16.16 -32.55 -10.29
CA TYR A 228 15.60 -32.70 -8.95
C TYR A 228 16.54 -32.17 -7.87
N THR A 229 17.85 -32.47 -7.98
CA THR A 229 18.86 -31.91 -7.08
C THR A 229 18.93 -30.40 -7.20
N MET A 230 19.00 -29.87 -8.42
CA MET A 230 19.00 -28.42 -8.67
C MET A 230 17.76 -27.71 -8.07
N LEU A 231 16.55 -28.27 -8.25
CA LEU A 231 15.34 -27.66 -7.68
C LEU A 231 15.36 -27.64 -6.15
N LYS A 232 15.93 -28.66 -5.51
CA LYS A 232 16.10 -28.65 -4.04
C LYS A 232 17.09 -27.59 -3.61
N ASP A 233 18.19 -27.46 -4.34
CA ASP A 233 19.27 -26.55 -3.97
C ASP A 233 18.82 -25.10 -4.17
N MET A 234 18.13 -24.75 -5.27
CA MET A 234 17.47 -23.45 -5.43
C MET A 234 16.58 -23.06 -4.24
N ILE A 235 15.78 -24.00 -3.75
CA ILE A 235 14.91 -23.74 -2.59
C ILE A 235 15.76 -23.55 -1.34
N LYS A 236 16.75 -24.41 -1.11
CA LYS A 236 17.69 -24.30 0.02
C LYS A 236 18.46 -22.99 0.00
N ASP A 237 18.91 -22.53 -1.15
CA ASP A 237 19.72 -21.32 -1.27
C ASP A 237 18.91 -20.11 -0.79
N ILE A 238 17.62 -20.04 -1.17
CA ILE A 238 16.67 -19.07 -0.57
C ILE A 238 16.57 -19.22 0.94
N MET A 239 16.51 -20.46 1.47
CA MET A 239 16.40 -20.69 2.92
C MET A 239 17.58 -20.13 3.73
N HIS A 240 18.76 -20.08 3.13
CA HIS A 240 19.98 -19.64 3.80
C HIS A 240 20.36 -18.22 3.40
N ASP A 241 19.57 -17.58 2.53
CA ASP A 241 19.84 -16.22 2.09
C ASP A 241 19.58 -15.22 3.23
N PRO A 242 20.52 -14.30 3.53
CA PRO A 242 20.35 -13.29 4.57
C PRO A 242 19.10 -12.43 4.42
N ASP A 243 18.73 -12.03 3.19
CA ASP A 243 17.57 -11.18 2.94
C ASP A 243 16.26 -11.93 3.25
N TYR A 244 16.21 -13.25 3.02
CA TYR A 244 15.08 -14.08 3.44
C TYR A 244 15.08 -14.30 4.96
N MET A 245 16.23 -14.60 5.55
CA MET A 245 16.37 -14.89 6.99
C MET A 245 16.00 -13.70 7.87
N GLU A 246 16.34 -12.48 7.45
CA GLU A 246 15.94 -11.25 8.15
C GLU A 246 14.41 -11.15 8.24
N VAL A 247 13.71 -11.51 7.16
CA VAL A 247 12.27 -11.30 7.02
C VAL A 247 11.44 -12.45 7.60
N CYS A 248 11.92 -13.70 7.55
CA CYS A 248 11.16 -14.83 8.07
C CYS A 248 11.05 -14.86 9.60
N HIS A 249 11.86 -14.04 10.30
CA HIS A 249 11.82 -13.87 11.75
C HIS A 249 11.09 -12.60 12.20
N GLU A 250 10.58 -11.80 11.26
CA GLU A 250 9.69 -10.68 11.61
C GLU A 250 8.37 -11.23 12.14
N VAL A 251 8.11 -10.97 13.42
CA VAL A 251 6.79 -11.22 14.02
C VAL A 251 5.77 -10.38 13.26
N ASP A 252 4.71 -11.02 12.75
CA ASP A 252 3.57 -10.30 12.18
C ASP A 252 2.92 -9.51 13.33
N ASN A 253 3.23 -8.21 13.44
CA ASN A 253 2.65 -7.29 14.41
C ASN A 253 1.27 -6.81 13.97
#